data_AF-A0A0C3GU10-F1
#
_entry.id   AF-A0A0C3GU10-F1
#
_cell.length_a   1.000
_cell.length_b   1.000
_cell.length_c   1.000
_cell.angle_alpha   90.00
_cell.angle_beta   90.00
_cell.angle_gamma   90.00
#
_symmetry.space_group_name_H-M   'P 1'
#
loop_
_entity.id
_entity.type
_entity.pdbx_description
1 polymer ?
#
loop_
_entity_poly.entity_id
_entity_poly.type
_entity_poly.pdbx_seq_one_letter_code
_entity_poly.pdbx_strand_id
1 'polypeptide(L)'
;MAYPGRLTRDNAVLLIVDHQVGLPQGSYHPDLNNREFVGPTIPELQEVLHGIECIERTTVNAWGDPRIVTAVKHTGRKNIVVTGVSTDVCLAFPAMSALADGYAAYTMVDASGAFSKQQAEMGVMRMVQAGVIPVCYSNVAVEILGDNANPEANHVYSALSMPFAGLVTALNQHFSRK
;
A
#
# COMPACT_ATOMS: atom_id res chain seq x y z
N MET A 1 1.34 21.69 1.50
CA MET A 1 2.59 20.98 1.19
C MET A 1 2.81 21.07 -0.31
N ALA A 2 4.03 21.32 -0.79
CA ALA A 2 4.32 21.31 -2.22
C ALA A 2 4.25 19.87 -2.76
N TYR A 3 3.87 19.69 -4.03
CA TYR A 3 3.86 18.38 -4.70
C TYR A 3 5.23 17.70 -4.53
N PRO A 4 5.33 16.46 -3.99
CA PRO A 4 6.62 15.82 -3.67
C PRO A 4 7.45 15.43 -4.90
N GLY A 5 6.94 15.68 -6.10
CA GLY A 5 7.47 15.14 -7.33
C GLY A 5 6.86 13.78 -7.66
N ARG A 6 7.28 13.26 -8.82
CA ARG A 6 6.78 12.02 -9.38
C ARG A 6 7.28 10.80 -8.60
N LEU A 7 6.41 9.81 -8.36
CA LEU A 7 6.82 8.49 -7.86
C LEU A 7 7.65 7.72 -8.91
N THR A 8 8.76 7.11 -8.48
CA THR A 8 9.64 6.28 -9.32
C THR A 8 10.10 5.05 -8.53
N ARG A 9 10.65 4.04 -9.22
CA ARG A 9 11.21 2.84 -8.56
C ARG A 9 12.35 3.14 -7.59
N ASP A 10 13.06 4.25 -7.82
CA ASP A 10 14.25 4.62 -7.06
C ASP A 10 13.94 5.50 -5.85
N ASN A 11 12.79 6.19 -5.84
CA ASN A 11 12.43 7.12 -4.77
C ASN A 11 11.27 6.67 -3.87
N ALA A 12 10.57 5.59 -4.23
CA ALA A 12 9.37 5.13 -3.55
C ALA A 12 9.51 3.72 -2.97
N VAL A 13 9.07 3.54 -1.72
CA VAL A 13 8.98 2.24 -1.04
C VAL A 13 7.52 1.90 -0.75
N LEU A 14 7.15 0.64 -0.99
CA LEU A 14 5.83 0.12 -0.64
C LEU A 14 5.87 -0.50 0.77
N LEU A 15 4.95 -0.07 1.62
CA LEU A 15 4.69 -0.66 2.93
C LEU A 15 3.29 -1.29 2.91
N ILE A 16 3.24 -2.61 3.02
CA ILE A 16 1.99 -3.37 3.14
C ILE A 16 1.78 -3.66 4.62
N VAL A 17 0.66 -3.21 5.16
CA VAL A 17 0.35 -3.33 6.58
C VAL A 17 -0.91 -4.15 6.75
N ASP A 18 -0.72 -5.41 7.12
CA ASP A 18 -1.83 -6.25 7.54
C ASP A 18 -2.25 -5.92 8.98
N HIS A 19 -3.54 -6.08 9.27
CA HIS A 19 -4.06 -6.05 10.63
C HIS A 19 -3.51 -7.26 11.39
N GLN A 20 -2.56 -7.03 12.30
CA GLN A 20 -2.27 -7.98 13.40
C GLN A 20 -2.93 -7.51 14.71
N VAL A 21 -3.96 -6.67 14.60
CA VAL A 21 -4.82 -6.28 15.72
C VAL A 21 -6.10 -7.07 15.54
N GLY A 22 -6.25 -8.14 16.32
CA GLY A 22 -7.22 -9.21 16.06
C GLY A 22 -8.62 -8.72 15.71
N LEU A 23 -9.11 -9.25 14.60
CA LEU A 23 -10.52 -9.16 14.28
C LEU A 23 -11.29 -9.96 15.32
N PRO A 24 -12.40 -9.44 15.86
CA PRO A 24 -13.45 -10.29 16.38
C PRO A 24 -14.17 -10.95 15.19
N GLN A 25 -13.46 -11.76 14.41
CA GLN A 25 -14.02 -12.77 13.51
C GLN A 25 -13.93 -14.10 14.25
N GLY A 26 -14.82 -14.28 15.23
CA GLY A 26 -15.26 -15.59 15.73
C GLY A 26 -14.28 -16.49 16.49
N SER A 27 -13.00 -16.14 16.66
CA SER A 27 -12.06 -16.91 17.48
C SER A 27 -11.58 -16.08 18.66
N TYR A 28 -12.39 -16.04 19.72
CA TYR A 28 -11.95 -15.53 21.02
C TYR A 28 -10.87 -16.46 21.58
N HIS A 29 -9.60 -16.12 21.37
CA HIS A 29 -8.50 -16.70 22.14
C HIS A 29 -8.23 -15.78 23.34
N PRO A 30 -8.32 -16.25 24.60
CA PRO A 30 -8.21 -15.42 25.80
C PRO A 30 -6.80 -14.85 26.04
N ASP A 31 -5.81 -15.28 25.27
CA ASP A 31 -4.43 -14.79 25.35
C ASP A 31 -4.09 -13.94 24.13
N LEU A 32 -4.03 -12.62 24.33
CA LEU A 32 -3.60 -11.63 23.33
C LEU A 32 -2.13 -11.79 22.91
N ASN A 33 -1.35 -12.60 23.62
CA ASN A 33 0.03 -12.94 23.25
C ASN A 33 0.13 -14.21 22.39
N ASN A 34 -0.98 -14.93 22.15
CA ASN A 34 -0.95 -16.10 21.30
C ASN A 34 -0.95 -15.69 19.81
N ARG A 35 0.03 -16.19 19.06
CA ARG A 35 0.33 -15.82 17.66
C ARG A 35 -0.74 -16.28 16.66
N GLU A 36 -1.67 -17.13 17.08
CA GLU A 36 -2.77 -17.65 16.26
C GLU A 36 -3.96 -16.68 16.14
N PHE A 37 -3.95 -15.54 16.85
CA PHE A 37 -5.11 -14.66 16.98
C PHE A 37 -5.51 -13.89 15.70
N VAL A 38 -4.64 -13.78 14.69
CA VAL A 38 -4.89 -12.92 13.52
C VAL A 38 -4.65 -13.61 12.17
N GLY A 39 -4.26 -14.88 12.18
CA GLY A 39 -4.00 -15.65 10.96
C GLY A 39 -2.74 -15.21 10.19
N PRO A 40 -2.25 -16.05 9.27
CA PRO A 40 -1.11 -15.70 8.43
C PRO A 40 -1.49 -14.69 7.34
N THR A 41 -0.51 -13.98 6.80
CA THR A 41 -0.65 -13.23 5.55
C THR A 41 -1.24 -14.14 4.46
N ILE A 42 -2.17 -13.61 3.64
CA ILE A 42 -2.84 -14.41 2.61
C ILE A 42 -1.85 -15.07 1.64
N PRO A 43 -2.11 -16.30 1.17
CA PRO A 43 -1.17 -17.07 0.34
C PRO A 43 -0.71 -16.34 -0.92
N GLU A 44 -1.61 -15.60 -1.57
CA GLU A 44 -1.32 -14.85 -2.80
C GLU A 44 -0.25 -13.77 -2.58
N LEU A 45 -0.26 -13.12 -1.41
CA LEU A 45 0.80 -12.17 -1.04
C LEU A 45 2.09 -12.88 -0.65
N GLN A 46 2.01 -14.03 0.03
CA GLN A 46 3.19 -14.83 0.36
C GLN A 46 3.91 -15.33 -0.89
N GLU A 47 3.17 -15.71 -1.93
CA GLU A 47 3.70 -16.12 -3.23
C GLU A 47 4.41 -14.97 -3.95
N VAL A 48 3.79 -13.79 -4.01
CA VAL A 48 4.36 -12.63 -4.72
C VAL A 48 5.54 -12.01 -3.96
N LEU A 49 5.52 -12.03 -2.63
CA LEU A 49 6.53 -11.42 -1.76
C LEU A 49 7.55 -12.43 -1.23
N HIS A 50 7.69 -13.58 -1.90
CA HIS A 50 8.66 -14.60 -1.49
C HIS A 50 10.08 -14.00 -1.38
N GLY A 51 10.74 -14.26 -0.25
CA GLY A 51 12.08 -13.72 0.03
C GLY A 51 12.10 -12.33 0.66
N ILE A 52 10.95 -11.68 0.86
CA ILE A 52 10.83 -10.47 1.68
C ILE A 52 10.46 -10.89 3.10
N GLU A 53 11.27 -10.51 4.09
CA GLU A 53 10.99 -10.81 5.50
C GLU A 53 9.72 -10.10 5.96
N CYS A 54 8.74 -10.88 6.43
CA CYS A 54 7.54 -10.35 7.07
C CYS A 54 7.85 -10.01 8.54
N ILE A 55 7.60 -8.76 8.94
CA ILE A 55 7.81 -8.31 10.32
C ILE A 55 6.50 -8.46 11.10
N GLU A 56 6.41 -9.53 11.89
CA GLU A 56 5.31 -9.73 12.84
C GLU A 56 5.42 -8.76 14.02
N ARG A 57 4.29 -8.15 14.42
CA ARG A 57 4.25 -7.09 15.44
C ARG A 57 2.97 -7.15 16.27
N THR A 58 3.07 -6.68 17.51
CA THR A 58 1.91 -6.44 18.39
C THR A 58 1.53 -4.96 18.48
N THR A 59 2.47 -4.06 18.15
CA THR A 59 2.25 -2.61 18.14
C THR A 59 1.17 -2.26 17.11
N VAL A 60 0.14 -1.49 17.48
CA VAL A 60 -0.98 -1.14 16.57
C VAL A 60 -0.53 -0.27 15.40
N ASN A 61 0.28 0.75 15.64
CA ASN A 61 0.89 1.56 14.59
C ASN A 61 2.18 0.88 14.11
N ALA A 62 2.22 0.43 12.85
CA ALA A 62 3.42 -0.22 12.29
C ALA A 62 4.66 0.67 12.36
N TRP A 63 4.50 2.00 12.25
CA TRP A 63 5.61 2.95 12.37
C TRP A 63 6.13 3.12 13.80
N GLY A 64 5.41 2.58 14.79
CA GLY A 64 5.89 2.49 16.16
C GLY A 64 6.87 1.35 16.40
N ASP A 65 7.05 0.43 15.43
CA ASP A 65 8.02 -0.66 15.51
C ASP A 65 9.36 -0.22 14.89
N PRO A 66 10.46 -0.16 15.67
CA PRO A 66 11.77 0.26 15.16
C PRO A 66 12.29 -0.61 14.01
N ARG A 67 11.90 -1.89 13.94
CA ARG A 67 12.33 -2.80 12.86
C ARG A 67 11.78 -2.34 11.51
N ILE A 68 10.51 -1.91 11.48
CA ILE A 68 9.85 -1.39 10.28
C ILE A 68 10.47 -0.05 9.86
N VAL A 69 10.62 0.87 10.80
CA VAL A 69 11.23 2.19 10.52
C VAL A 69 12.66 2.03 10.01
N THR A 70 13.43 1.11 10.59
CA THR A 70 14.81 0.82 10.17
C THR A 70 14.84 0.21 8.77
N ALA A 71 13.99 -0.79 8.49
CA ALA A 71 13.89 -1.40 7.17
C ALA A 71 13.53 -0.36 6.08
N VAL A 72 12.58 0.52 6.36
CA VAL A 72 12.19 1.60 5.44
C VAL A 72 13.33 2.60 5.25
N LYS A 73 13.99 3.04 6.32
CA LYS A 73 15.13 3.97 6.24
C LYS A 73 16.30 3.39 5.44
N HIS A 74 16.58 2.09 5.56
CA HIS A 74 17.64 1.41 4.80
C HIS A 74 17.41 1.43 3.29
N THR A 75 16.17 1.61 2.83
CA THR A 75 15.91 1.75 1.40
C THR A 75 16.41 3.07 0.81
N GLY A 76 16.70 4.08 1.65
CA GLY A 76 17.12 5.42 1.22
C GLY A 76 16.02 6.25 0.53
N ARG A 77 14.83 5.69 0.35
CA ARG A 77 13.69 6.30 -0.36
C ARG A 77 13.00 7.35 0.50
N LYS A 78 12.42 8.37 -0.15
CA LYS A 78 11.77 9.51 0.52
C LYS A 78 10.25 9.53 0.35
N ASN A 79 9.74 8.78 -0.62
CA ASN A 79 8.31 8.58 -0.80
C ASN A 79 7.94 7.23 -0.22
N ILE A 80 6.89 7.19 0.59
CA ILE A 80 6.31 5.96 1.12
C ILE A 80 4.90 5.80 0.57
N VAL A 81 4.64 4.65 -0.04
CA VAL A 81 3.32 4.23 -0.48
C VAL A 81 2.85 3.17 0.50
N VAL A 82 1.72 3.41 1.16
CA VAL A 82 1.17 2.50 2.18
C VAL A 82 -0.13 1.91 1.67
N THR A 83 -0.32 0.62 1.93
CA THR A 83 -1.63 -0.04 1.87
C THR A 83 -1.86 -0.83 3.13
N GLY A 84 -3.11 -1.01 3.55
CA GLY A 84 -3.38 -1.82 4.71
C GLY A 84 -4.84 -1.93 5.12
N VAL A 85 -5.09 -2.87 6.00
CA VAL A 85 -6.41 -3.12 6.60
C VAL A 85 -6.25 -3.01 8.12
N SER A 86 -7.02 -2.21 8.86
CA SER A 86 -8.07 -1.31 8.38
C SER A 86 -7.57 0.06 7.87
N THR A 87 -8.33 0.70 6.99
CA THR A 87 -8.07 2.03 6.39
C THR A 87 -7.85 3.12 7.45
N ASP A 88 -8.59 3.10 8.55
CA ASP A 88 -8.55 4.11 9.63
C ASP A 88 -7.41 3.89 10.64
N VAL A 89 -6.80 2.70 10.64
CA VAL A 89 -5.77 2.30 11.63
C VAL A 89 -4.48 1.90 10.94
N CYS A 90 -4.45 0.72 10.32
CA CYS A 90 -3.21 0.13 9.78
C CYS A 90 -2.72 0.82 8.51
N LEU A 91 -3.61 1.46 7.75
CA LEU A 91 -3.21 2.36 6.66
C LEU A 91 -2.84 3.75 7.21
N ALA A 92 -3.75 4.36 7.97
CA ALA A 92 -3.63 5.77 8.36
C ALA A 92 -2.48 6.05 9.33
N PHE A 93 -2.31 5.25 10.38
CA PHE A 93 -1.35 5.55 11.45
C PHE A 93 0.10 5.54 10.95
N PRO A 94 0.57 4.50 10.21
CA PRO A 94 1.93 4.53 9.70
C PRO A 94 2.13 5.60 8.63
N ALA A 95 1.14 5.88 7.77
CA ALA A 95 1.26 6.95 6.78
C ALA A 95 1.42 8.33 7.43
N MET A 96 0.60 8.67 8.43
CA MET A 96 0.71 9.93 9.16
C MET A 96 2.01 10.02 9.98
N SER A 97 2.47 8.90 10.54
CA SER A 97 3.71 8.87 11.32
C SER A 97 4.94 9.02 10.42
N ALA A 98 4.95 8.34 9.27
CA ALA A 98 6.00 8.51 8.27
C ALA A 98 6.05 9.93 7.72
N LEU A 99 4.87 10.56 7.50
CA LEU A 99 4.78 11.96 7.13
C LEU A 99 5.43 12.88 8.19
N ALA A 100 5.15 12.64 9.47
CA ALA A 100 5.77 13.37 10.57
C ALA A 100 7.30 13.16 10.63
N ASP A 101 7.79 11.99 10.22
CA ASP A 101 9.21 11.66 10.08
C ASP A 101 9.86 12.21 8.78
N GLY A 102 9.12 13.03 8.01
CA GLY A 102 9.64 13.75 6.84
C GLY A 102 9.57 12.99 5.53
N TYR A 103 8.82 11.88 5.45
CA TYR A 103 8.50 11.22 4.19
C TYR A 103 7.35 11.94 3.48
N ALA A 104 7.29 11.85 2.15
CA ALA A 104 6.05 12.08 1.43
C ALA A 104 5.21 10.79 1.49
N ALA A 105 4.04 10.87 2.12
CA ALA A 105 3.19 9.70 2.36
C ALA A 105 2.02 9.63 1.38
N TYR A 106 1.90 8.49 0.72
CA TYR A 106 0.84 8.15 -0.22
C TYR A 106 0.09 6.91 0.30
N THR A 107 -1.24 6.88 0.16
CA THR A 107 -2.05 5.76 0.68
C THR A 107 -2.98 5.20 -0.40
N MET A 108 -2.83 3.91 -0.72
CA MET A 108 -3.65 3.23 -1.73
C MET A 108 -5.00 2.82 -1.15
N VAL A 109 -6.02 3.65 -1.37
CA VAL A 109 -7.34 3.50 -0.73
C VAL A 109 -8.11 2.31 -1.28
N ASP A 110 -7.99 2.05 -2.59
CA ASP A 110 -8.64 0.94 -3.30
C ASP A 110 -7.93 -0.41 -3.13
N ALA A 111 -6.73 -0.42 -2.57
CA ALA A 111 -6.01 -1.62 -2.11
C ALA A 111 -6.10 -1.82 -0.59
N SER A 112 -6.95 -1.03 0.08
CA SER A 112 -7.16 -1.05 1.54
C SER A 112 -8.63 -1.36 1.86
N GLY A 113 -8.90 -1.83 3.08
CA GLY A 113 -10.24 -2.22 3.52
C GLY A 113 -10.57 -1.69 4.91
N ALA A 114 -11.85 -1.56 5.25
CA ALA A 114 -12.31 -1.16 6.58
C ALA A 114 -13.57 -1.95 6.97
N PHE A 115 -13.88 -2.02 8.27
CA PHE A 115 -15.06 -2.74 8.77
C PHE A 115 -16.38 -2.02 8.50
N SER A 116 -16.33 -0.74 8.17
CA SER A 116 -17.49 0.04 7.79
C SER A 116 -17.10 1.16 6.82
N LYS A 117 -18.08 1.61 6.04
CA LYS A 117 -17.94 2.79 5.17
C LYS A 117 -17.53 4.02 5.98
N GLN A 118 -18.15 4.23 7.14
CA GLN A 118 -17.84 5.36 8.02
C GLN A 118 -16.37 5.34 8.47
N GLN A 119 -15.82 4.17 8.83
CA GLN A 119 -14.40 4.07 9.19
C GLN A 119 -13.49 4.36 8.00
N ALA A 120 -13.79 3.82 6.81
CA ALA A 120 -13.03 4.12 5.61
C ALA A 120 -13.00 5.64 5.33
N GLU A 121 -14.17 6.28 5.33
CA GLU A 121 -14.32 7.71 5.04
C GLU A 121 -13.61 8.58 6.09
N MET A 122 -13.77 8.27 7.38
CA MET A 122 -13.12 9.02 8.45
C MET A 122 -11.60 8.82 8.45
N GLY A 123 -11.13 7.62 8.13
CA GLY A 123 -9.70 7.33 7.96
C GLY A 123 -9.09 8.17 6.85
N VAL A 124 -9.70 8.16 5.65
CA VAL A 124 -9.24 8.97 4.51
C VAL A 124 -9.30 10.46 4.83
N MET A 125 -10.40 10.94 5.42
CA MET A 125 -10.55 12.36 5.77
C MET A 125 -9.44 12.83 6.72
N ARG A 126 -9.12 12.03 7.75
CA ARG A 126 -8.04 12.33 8.69
C ARG A 126 -6.67 12.34 8.02
N MET A 127 -6.40 11.39 7.12
CA MET A 127 -5.15 11.34 6.35
C MET A 127 -4.96 12.59 5.48
N VAL A 128 -6.01 13.00 4.76
CA VAL A 128 -5.99 14.22 3.94
C VAL A 128 -5.72 15.46 4.79
N GLN A 129 -6.40 15.59 5.94
CA GLN A 129 -6.19 16.70 6.88
C GLN A 129 -4.75 16.75 7.42
N ALA A 130 -4.12 15.59 7.64
CA ALA A 130 -2.74 15.50 8.06
C ALA A 130 -1.73 15.83 6.95
N GLY A 131 -2.14 15.82 5.67
CA GLY A 131 -1.28 16.05 4.51
C GLY A 131 -0.78 14.78 3.80
N VAL A 132 -1.32 13.62 4.17
CA VAL A 132 -1.11 12.36 3.42
C VAL A 132 -1.89 12.42 2.10
N ILE A 133 -1.36 11.84 1.03
CA ILE A 133 -1.92 11.89 -0.32
C ILE A 133 -2.66 10.57 -0.64
N PRO A 134 -4.00 10.54 -0.67
CA PRO A 134 -4.73 9.36 -1.09
C PRO A 134 -4.58 9.13 -2.59
N VAL A 135 -4.37 7.87 -2.98
CA VAL A 135 -4.21 7.43 -4.37
C VAL A 135 -4.91 6.09 -4.59
N CYS A 136 -5.09 5.72 -5.86
CA CYS A 136 -5.44 4.36 -6.26
C CYS A 136 -4.19 3.56 -6.64
N TYR A 137 -4.18 2.24 -6.52
CA TYR A 137 -3.02 1.42 -6.86
C TYR A 137 -2.58 1.60 -8.32
N SER A 138 -3.53 1.81 -9.23
CA SER A 138 -3.27 2.11 -10.63
C SER A 138 -2.51 3.41 -10.83
N ASN A 139 -2.83 4.44 -10.05
CA ASN A 139 -2.19 5.74 -10.15
C ASN A 139 -0.71 5.60 -9.80
N VAL A 140 -0.40 4.87 -8.73
CA VAL A 140 0.98 4.57 -8.31
C VAL A 140 1.73 3.82 -9.41
N ALA A 141 1.15 2.75 -9.94
CA ALA A 141 1.80 1.93 -10.96
C ALA A 141 2.09 2.71 -12.25
N VAL A 142 1.11 3.48 -12.73
CA VAL A 142 1.24 4.27 -13.97
C VAL A 142 2.14 5.49 -13.75
N GLU A 143 2.11 6.12 -12.57
CA GLU A 143 3.04 7.20 -12.24
C GLU A 143 4.49 6.68 -12.18
N ILE A 144 4.73 5.51 -11.60
CA ILE A 144 6.05 4.87 -11.59
C ILE A 144 6.49 4.49 -13.00
N LEU A 145 5.60 3.98 -13.86
CA LEU A 145 5.89 3.71 -15.28
C LEU A 145 6.31 5.00 -16.01
N GLY A 146 5.42 6.00 -15.98
CA GLY A 146 5.49 7.36 -16.51
C GLY A 146 5.90 7.59 -17.95
N ASP A 147 6.32 6.57 -18.70
CA ASP A 147 6.43 6.61 -20.16
C ASP A 147 5.87 5.32 -20.76
N ASN A 148 4.96 5.43 -21.73
CA ASN A 148 4.39 4.29 -22.45
C ASN A 148 5.35 3.70 -23.49
N ALA A 149 6.44 4.40 -23.84
CA ALA A 149 7.54 3.83 -24.60
C ALA A 149 8.41 2.87 -23.76
N ASN A 150 8.22 2.83 -22.44
CA ASN A 150 8.93 1.89 -21.58
C ASN A 150 8.57 0.44 -21.97
N PRO A 151 9.56 -0.46 -22.18
CA PRO A 151 9.32 -1.87 -22.52
C PRO A 151 8.35 -2.60 -21.57
N GLU A 152 8.28 -2.19 -20.30
CA GLU A 152 7.40 -2.78 -19.30
C GLU A 152 5.94 -2.29 -19.36
N ALA A 153 5.61 -1.31 -20.21
CA ALA A 153 4.28 -0.69 -20.23
C ALA A 153 3.16 -1.73 -20.43
N ASN A 154 3.32 -2.65 -21.38
CA ASN A 154 2.33 -3.69 -21.63
C ASN A 154 2.18 -4.65 -20.44
N HIS A 155 3.28 -4.98 -19.75
CA HIS A 155 3.22 -5.83 -18.54
C HIS A 155 2.48 -5.12 -17.41
N VAL A 156 2.77 -3.83 -17.17
CA VAL A 156 2.09 -3.02 -16.15
C VAL A 156 0.59 -2.95 -16.44
N TYR A 157 0.19 -2.58 -17.66
CA TYR A 157 -1.22 -2.49 -18.02
C TYR A 157 -1.95 -3.83 -17.96
N SER A 158 -1.28 -4.93 -18.34
CA SER A 158 -1.85 -6.27 -18.20
C SER A 158 -2.06 -6.64 -16.74
N ALA A 159 -1.09 -6.35 -15.87
CA ALA A 159 -1.17 -6.63 -14.44
C ALA A 159 -2.27 -5.83 -13.73
N LEU A 160 -2.51 -4.58 -14.14
CA LEU A 160 -3.57 -3.74 -13.57
C LEU A 160 -4.97 -4.31 -13.80
N SER A 161 -5.16 -5.20 -14.79
CA SER A 161 -6.45 -5.84 -15.11
C SER A 161 -7.65 -4.87 -15.21
N MET A 162 -7.37 -3.60 -15.51
CA MET A 162 -8.39 -2.56 -15.63
C MET A 162 -9.10 -2.67 -16.98
N PRO A 163 -10.44 -2.56 -17.04
CA PRO A 163 -11.17 -2.57 -18.32
C PRO A 163 -10.60 -1.56 -19.33
N PHE A 164 -10.16 -0.39 -18.85
CA PHE A 164 -9.50 0.63 -19.67
C PHE A 164 -8.09 0.21 -20.15
N ALA A 165 -7.30 -0.47 -19.33
CA ALA A 165 -5.98 -0.98 -19.74
C ALA A 165 -6.10 -2.06 -20.82
N GLY A 166 -7.14 -2.89 -20.73
CA GLY A 166 -7.54 -3.81 -21.80
C GLY A 166 -7.88 -3.08 -23.11
N LEU A 167 -8.63 -1.97 -23.04
CA LEU A 167 -8.94 -1.13 -24.21
C LEU A 167 -7.69 -0.53 -24.85
N VAL A 168 -6.76 0.03 -24.06
CA VAL A 168 -5.50 0.60 -24.57
C VAL A 168 -4.68 -0.48 -25.29
N THR A 169 -4.57 -1.67 -24.70
CA THR A 169 -3.88 -2.81 -25.31
C THR A 169 -4.54 -3.22 -26.63
N ALA A 170 -5.88 -3.30 -26.65
CA ALA A 170 -6.64 -3.65 -27.85
C ALA A 170 -6.47 -2.60 -28.97
N LEU A 171 -6.49 -1.31 -28.65
CA LEU A 171 -6.25 -0.23 -29.60
C LEU A 171 -4.82 -0.29 -30.15
N ASN A 172 -3.82 -0.46 -29.30
CA ASN A 172 -2.42 -0.57 -29.72
C ASN A 172 -2.22 -1.76 -30.68
N GLN A 173 -2.77 -2.93 -30.35
CA GLN A 173 -2.73 -4.10 -31.22
C GLN A 173 -3.44 -3.88 -32.56
N HIS A 174 -4.55 -3.12 -32.58
CA HIS A 174 -5.29 -2.81 -33.79
C HIS A 174 -4.48 -1.90 -34.74
N PHE A 175 -3.84 -0.86 -34.20
CA PHE A 175 -3.11 0.12 -35.01
C PHE A 175 -1.67 -0.30 -35.35
N SER A 176 -1.07 -1.22 -34.59
CA SER A 176 0.27 -1.79 -34.89
C SER A 176 0.26 -2.88 -35.98
N ARG A 177 -0.92 -3.30 -36.45
CA ARG A 177 -1.09 -4.31 -37.52
C ARG A 177 -1.24 -3.71 -38.92
N LYS A 178 -1.05 -2.40 -39.09
CA LYS A 178 -1.00 -1.71 -40.38
C LYS A 178 0.43 -1.34 -40.73
#